data_AF-A0AAU7Z841-F1
#
_entry.id   AF-A0AAU7Z841-F1
#
_cell.length_a   1.000
_cell.length_b   1.000
_cell.length_c   1.000
_cell.angle_alpha   90.00
_cell.angle_beta   90.00
_cell.angle_gamma   90.00
#
_symmetry.space_group_name_H-M   'P 1'
#
loop_
_entity.id
_entity.type
_entity.pdbx_description
1 polymer ?
#
loop_
_entity_poly.entity_id
_entity_poly.type
_entity_poly.pdbx_seq_one_letter_code
_entity_poly.pdbx_strand_id
1 'polypeptide(L)' 'MNSRHHAVVEVGAEEITLRVASRWLRFTHETMESSDGSRSTFTMQEDGTVKLNGIAEEMDLAAERLAREMMQSE' A
#
# COMPACT_ATOMS: atom_id res chain seq x y z
N MET A 1 26.66 6.81 2.55
CA MET A 1 25.46 5.94 2.52
C MET A 1 24.73 6.11 3.84
N ASN A 2 23.66 6.89 3.86
CA ASN A 2 22.82 7.05 5.05
C ASN A 2 21.39 7.37 4.59
N SER A 3 20.80 6.45 3.84
CA SER A 3 19.41 6.57 3.40
C SER A 3 18.59 5.72 4.36
N ARG A 4 18.22 6.35 5.48
CA ARG A 4 17.46 5.73 6.56
C ARG A 4 15.97 5.91 6.23
N HIS A 5 15.49 5.28 5.16
CA HIS A 5 14.06 5.28 4.82
C HIS A 5 13.33 4.44 5.86
N HIS A 6 12.82 5.09 6.89
CA HIS A 6 11.92 4.46 7.85
C HIS A 6 10.52 4.45 7.25
N ALA A 7 10.00 3.25 7.02
CA ALA A 7 8.58 3.03 6.77
C ALA A 7 7.88 2.75 8.10
N VAL A 8 6.69 3.33 8.28
CA VAL A 8 5.82 3.05 9.43
C VAL A 8 4.55 2.41 8.91
N VAL A 9 4.14 1.30 9.52
CA VAL A 9 2.84 0.67 9.28
C VAL A 9 2.00 0.83 10.53
N GLU A 10 0.84 1.44 10.37
CA GLU A 10 -0.16 1.66 11.43
C GLU A 10 -1.37 0.78 11.11
N VAL A 11 -1.75 -0.11 12.03
CA VAL A 11 -2.86 -1.05 11.85
C VAL A 11 -3.98 -0.66 12.81
N GLY A 12 -5.09 -0.18 12.26
CA GLY A 12 -6.33 0.09 12.96
C GLY A 12 -7.37 -1.02 12.73
N ALA A 13 -8.54 -0.84 13.34
CA ALA A 13 -9.65 -1.80 13.18
C ALA A 13 -10.25 -1.78 11.77
N GLU A 14 -10.27 -0.62 11.11
CA GLU A 14 -10.93 -0.42 9.81
C GLU A 14 -9.96 -0.07 8.69
N GLU A 15 -8.71 0.29 9.04
CA GLU A 15 -7.73 0.76 8.08
C GLU A 15 -6.29 0.41 8.46
N ILE A 16 -5.46 0.26 7.43
CA ILE A 16 -4.01 0.13 7.55
C ILE A 16 -3.39 1.31 6.82
N THR A 17 -2.44 2.00 7.46
CA THR A 17 -1.70 3.10 6.84
C THR A 17 -0.22 2.76 6.75
N LEU A 18 0.34 2.84 5.54
CA LEU A 18 1.78 2.78 5.28
C LEU A 18 2.29 4.20 5.03
N ARG A 19 3.32 4.63 5.74
CA ARG A 19 3.93 5.96 5.57
C ARG A 19 5.44 5.86 5.36
N VAL A 20 5.93 6.55 4.33
CA VAL A 20 7.36 6.69 4.00
C VAL A 20 7.64 8.16 3.72
N ALA A 21 8.41 8.80 4.60
CA ALA A 21 8.66 10.25 4.56
C ALA A 21 7.35 11.07 4.52
N SER A 22 7.10 11.80 3.42
CA SER A 22 5.89 12.61 3.20
C SER A 22 4.75 11.86 2.50
N ARG A 23 5.01 10.65 1.99
CA ARG A 23 4.03 9.84 1.24
C ARG A 23 3.34 8.85 2.15
N TRP A 24 2.07 8.58 1.87
CA TRP A 24 1.31 7.56 2.57
C TRP A 24 0.39 6.81 1.61
N LEU A 25 0.10 5.56 1.98
CA LEU A 25 -0.96 4.72 1.43
C LEU A 25 -1.88 4.32 2.56
N ARG A 26 -3.19 4.50 2.37
CA ARG A 26 -4.23 4.11 3.30
C ARG A 26 -5.07 3.03 2.67
N PHE A 27 -5.14 1.88 3.31
CA PHE A 27 -5.92 0.73 2.89
C PHE A 27 -7.13 0.60 3.80
N THR A 28 -8.29 0.44 3.19
CA THR A 28 -9.54 0.02 3.81
C THR A 28 -9.92 -1.33 3.22
N HIS A 29 -11.03 -1.92 3.65
CA HIS A 29 -11.50 -3.18 3.08
C HIS A 29 -11.76 -3.10 1.55
N GLU A 30 -12.15 -1.92 1.05
CA GLU A 30 -12.63 -1.75 -0.33
C GLU A 30 -11.74 -0.83 -1.18
N THR A 31 -10.90 -0.01 -0.54
CA THR A 31 -10.17 1.05 -1.25
C THR A 31 -8.76 1.25 -0.73
N MET A 32 -7.87 1.60 -1.64
CA MET A 32 -6.54 2.14 -1.39
C MET A 32 -6.53 3.61 -1.79
N GLU A 33 -6.08 4.48 -0.90
CA GLU A 33 -5.91 5.91 -1.13
C GLU A 33 -4.45 6.30 -0.94
N SER A 34 -3.95 7.19 -1.79
CA SER A 34 -2.57 7.67 -1.74
C SER A 34 -2.51 9.13 -1.31
N SER A 35 -1.35 9.55 -0.82
CA SER A 35 -1.11 10.94 -0.40
C SER A 35 -1.29 12.02 -1.48
N ASP A 36 -1.34 11.64 -2.76
CA ASP A 36 -1.62 12.53 -3.89
C ASP A 36 -3.13 12.69 -4.19
N GLY A 37 -3.99 12.04 -3.41
CA GLY A 37 -5.44 12.03 -3.60
C GLY A 37 -5.94 10.99 -4.60
N SER A 38 -5.07 10.17 -5.18
CA SER A 38 -5.48 9.03 -6.00
C SER A 38 -6.17 7.98 -5.14
N ARG A 39 -7.27 7.42 -5.66
CA ARG A 39 -8.04 6.37 -5.01
C ARG A 39 -8.30 5.23 -5.97
N SER A 40 -8.04 4.02 -5.50
CA SER A 40 -8.15 2.77 -6.25
C SER A 40 -9.01 1.77 -5.49
N THR A 41 -9.76 0.94 -6.21
CA THR A 41 -10.44 -0.21 -5.61
C THR A 41 -9.40 -1.22 -5.14
N PHE A 42 -9.59 -1.72 -3.93
CA PHE A 42 -8.78 -2.75 -3.28
C PHE A 42 -9.70 -3.83 -2.76
N THR A 43 -9.36 -5.10 -2.97
CA THR A 43 -10.09 -6.22 -2.38
C THR A 43 -9.11 -7.34 -2.09
N MET A 44 -9.14 -7.86 -0.88
CA MET A 44 -8.39 -9.06 -0.51
C MET A 44 -9.26 -10.29 -0.77
N GLN A 45 -8.70 -11.30 -1.45
CA GLN A 45 -9.40 -12.54 -1.79
C GLN A 45 -9.00 -13.64 -0.79
N GLU A 46 -9.88 -14.62 -0.58
CA GLU A 46 -9.65 -15.73 0.35
C GLU A 46 -8.51 -16.66 -0.06
N ASP A 47 -8.10 -16.61 -1.33
CA ASP A 47 -7.00 -17.40 -1.90
C ASP A 47 -5.62 -16.79 -1.67
N GLY A 48 -5.52 -15.67 -0.94
CA GLY A 48 -4.25 -14.99 -0.65
C GLY A 48 -3.83 -13.97 -1.72
N THR A 49 -4.67 -13.72 -2.73
CA THR A 49 -4.45 -12.67 -3.72
C THR A 49 -5.13 -11.35 -3.32
N VAL A 50 -4.68 -10.25 -3.91
CA VAL A 50 -5.34 -8.95 -3.83
C VAL A 50 -5.71 -8.46 -5.22
N LYS A 51 -6.85 -7.76 -5.32
CA LYS A 51 -7.30 -7.12 -6.54
C LYS A 51 -7.14 -5.61 -6.41
N LEU A 52 -6.22 -5.04 -7.17
CA LEU A 52 -5.94 -3.60 -7.23
C LEU A 52 -6.23 -3.11 -8.64
N ASN A 53 -7.13 -2.13 -8.79
CA ASN A 53 -7.52 -1.58 -10.10
C ASN A 53 -7.91 -2.65 -11.14
N GLY A 54 -8.54 -3.74 -10.69
CA GLY A 54 -8.97 -4.83 -11.58
C GLY A 54 -7.93 -5.91 -11.86
N ILE A 55 -6.67 -5.71 -11.44
CA ILE A 55 -5.59 -6.68 -11.59
C ILE A 55 -5.50 -7.50 -10.31
N ALA A 56 -5.60 -8.82 -10.44
CA ALA A 56 -5.36 -9.76 -9.34
C ALA A 56 -3.88 -10.13 -9.31
N GLU A 57 -3.25 -10.01 -8.16
CA GLU A 57 -1.85 -10.37 -7.93
C GLU A 57 -1.68 -10.96 -6.52
N GLU A 58 -0.65 -11.79 -6.31
CA GLU A 58 -0.32 -12.34 -4.98
C GLU A 58 -0.08 -11.20 -3.99
N MET A 59 -0.62 -11.32 -2.77
CA MET A 59 -0.54 -10.25 -1.77
C MET A 59 0.89 -9.82 -1.47
N ASP A 60 1.81 -10.78 -1.35
CA ASP A 60 3.22 -10.51 -1.05
C ASP A 60 3.90 -9.74 -2.19
N LEU A 61 3.56 -10.06 -3.45
CA LEU A 61 4.07 -9.34 -4.63
C LEU A 61 3.49 -7.93 -4.70
N ALA A 62 2.20 -7.77 -4.39
CA ALA A 62 1.55 -6.46 -4.32
C ALA A 62 2.20 -5.56 -3.28
N ALA A 63 2.44 -6.10 -2.08
CA ALA A 63 3.07 -5.39 -0.99
C ALA A 63 4.49 -4.97 -1.33
N GLU A 64 5.30 -5.86 -1.93
CA GLU A 64 6.65 -5.54 -2.38
C GLU A 64 6.65 -4.43 -3.44
N ARG A 65 5.77 -4.54 -4.45
CA ARG A 65 5.63 -3.54 -5.51
C ARG A 65 5.26 -2.16 -4.94
N LEU A 66 4.23 -2.09 -4.11
CA LEU A 66 3.78 -0.85 -3.49
C LEU A 66 4.86 -0.25 -2.58
N ALA A 67 5.55 -1.07 -1.78
CA ALA A 67 6.66 -0.62 -0.95
C ALA A 67 7.80 -0.05 -1.79
N ARG A 68 8.14 -0.71 -2.91
CA ARG A 68 9.15 -0.23 -3.84
C ARG A 68 8.76 1.09 -4.50
N GLU A 69 7.52 1.23 -4.95
CA GLU A 69 7.01 2.50 -5.50
C GLU A 69 7.06 3.64 -4.49
N MET A 70 6.79 3.34 -3.22
CA MET A 70 6.89 4.29 -2.11
C MET A 70 8.33 4.72 -1.82
N MET A 71 9.30 3.82 -1.99
CA MET A 71 10.73 4.08 -1.77
C MET A 71 11.46 4.67 -2.98
N GLN A 72 10.96 4.48 -4.21
CA GLN A 72 11.67 4.85 -5.45
C GLN A 72 11.36 6.25 -5.99
N SER A 73 10.27 6.91 -5.57
CA SER A 73 10.02 8.29 -6.00
C SER A 73 10.78 9.27 -5.11
N GLU A 74 12.08 9.37 -5.34
CA GLU A 74 12.96 10.48 -4.96
C GLU A 74 13.48 11.20 -6.19
#